data_AF-A0A2W5N6Z7-F1
#
_entry.id   AF-A0A2W5N6Z7-F1
#
_cell.length_a   1.000
_cell.length_b   1.000
_cell.length_c   1.000
_cell.angle_alpha   90.00
_cell.angle_beta   90.00
_cell.angle_gamma   90.00
#
_symmetry.space_group_name_H-M   'P 1'
#
loop_
_entity.id
_entity.type
_entity.pdbx_description
1 polymer ?
#
loop_
_entity_poly.entity_id
_entity_poly.type
_entity_poly.pdbx_seq_one_letter_code
_entity_poly.pdbx_strand_id
1 'polypeptide(L)'
;MERSVTRMIALGLVAAAPLLAAACAAPPTNMSAIEAEVNTDLAQAGINGVDVTTLTLKQLQEIKLVTGSGGDRQEVQNQINAILGRAPGSQSS
;
A
#
# COMPACT_ATOMS: atom_id res chain seq x y z
N MET A 1 58.79 32.57 4.08
CA MET A 1 58.07 31.41 3.49
C MET A 1 57.88 30.39 4.60
N GLU A 2 56.78 30.50 5.32
CA GLU A 2 56.48 29.62 6.45
C GLU A 2 55.35 28.67 6.07
N ARG A 3 55.62 27.38 6.34
CA ARG A 3 54.74 26.24 6.08
C ARG A 3 53.55 26.29 7.03
N SER A 4 52.33 26.17 6.51
CA SER A 4 51.16 25.91 7.36
C SER A 4 50.52 24.58 6.98
N VAL A 5 50.75 23.61 7.87
CA VAL A 5 50.05 22.34 8.00
C VAL A 5 48.65 22.64 8.51
N THR A 6 47.59 22.35 7.75
CA THR A 6 46.21 22.41 8.27
C THR A 6 45.49 21.09 8.04
N ARG A 7 45.67 20.22 9.03
CA ARG A 7 44.68 19.36 9.70
C ARG A 7 43.52 18.81 8.86
N MET A 8 43.58 17.49 8.67
CA MET A 8 42.40 16.62 8.57
C MET A 8 41.31 17.04 9.56
N ILE A 9 40.09 17.25 9.07
CA ILE A 9 38.87 17.23 9.87
C ILE A 9 38.03 16.06 9.37
N ALA A 10 38.19 14.93 10.05
CA ALA A 10 37.17 13.91 10.12
C ALA A 10 36.04 14.44 11.03
N LEU A 11 34.94 14.89 10.44
CA LEU A 11 33.62 14.94 11.08
C LEU A 11 32.75 14.05 10.17
N GLY A 12 32.25 12.90 10.62
CA GLY A 12 31.58 12.71 11.90
C GLY A 12 30.09 12.61 11.60
N LEU A 13 29.62 11.36 11.52
CA LEU A 13 28.22 10.91 11.57
C LEU A 13 27.18 11.77 10.83
N VAL A 14 26.83 11.35 9.61
CA VAL A 14 25.46 11.59 9.11
C VAL A 14 24.54 10.69 9.93
N ALA A 15 23.99 11.26 11.00
CA ALA A 15 22.83 10.74 11.70
C ALA A 15 21.64 10.72 10.73
N ALA A 16 21.42 9.59 10.07
CA ALA A 16 20.22 9.36 9.28
C ALA A 16 19.42 8.22 9.93
N ALA A 17 18.22 8.59 10.35
CA ALA A 17 17.08 7.76 10.72
C ALA A 17 17.12 7.06 12.10
N PRO A 18 16.39 7.60 13.08
CA PRO A 18 15.79 6.76 14.11
C PRO A 18 14.52 6.15 13.51
N LEU A 19 14.65 5.05 12.76
CA LEU A 19 13.48 4.21 12.50
C LEU A 19 13.56 3.06 13.48
N LEU A 20 13.04 3.35 14.67
CA LEU A 20 12.27 2.45 15.51
C LEU A 20 12.51 0.98 15.18
N ALA A 21 13.39 0.39 15.99
CA ALA A 21 13.24 -0.98 16.44
C ALA A 21 11.83 -1.15 17.04
N ALA A 22 10.82 -1.26 16.18
CA ALA A 22 9.53 -1.81 16.51
C ALA A 22 9.55 -3.23 15.98
N ALA A 23 9.44 -4.17 16.89
CA ALA A 23 9.26 -5.58 16.62
C ALA A 23 8.30 -5.77 15.43
N CYS A 24 8.83 -6.25 14.30
CA CYS A 24 8.03 -6.78 13.20
C CYS A 24 7.42 -8.14 13.62
N ALA A 25 6.60 -8.13 14.67
CA ALA A 25 5.41 -8.94 14.63
C ALA A 25 4.55 -8.27 13.55
N ALA A 26 4.48 -8.89 12.36
CA ALA A 26 3.50 -8.51 11.36
C ALA A 26 2.17 -8.39 12.11
N PRO A 27 1.59 -7.17 12.22
CA PRO A 27 0.38 -7.00 13.00
C PRO A 27 -0.65 -8.00 12.48
N PRO A 28 -1.43 -8.65 13.37
CA PRO A 28 -2.49 -9.53 12.92
C PRO A 28 -3.26 -8.79 11.85
N THR A 29 -3.35 -9.39 10.67
CA THR A 29 -3.89 -8.74 9.48
C THR A 29 -5.33 -8.34 9.79
N ASN A 30 -5.51 -7.09 10.22
CA ASN A 30 -6.79 -6.59 10.69
C ASN A 30 -7.65 -6.39 9.45
N MET A 31 -8.55 -7.34 9.17
CA MET A 31 -9.45 -7.31 8.01
C MET A 31 -10.16 -5.95 7.92
N SER A 32 -10.64 -5.44 9.05
CA SER A 32 -11.32 -4.14 9.13
C SER A 32 -10.44 -2.94 8.78
N ALA A 33 -9.13 -3.01 9.05
CA ALA A 33 -8.19 -1.96 8.65
C ALA A 33 -7.98 -2.00 7.13
N ILE A 34 -7.87 -3.20 6.55
CA ILE A 34 -7.74 -3.38 5.11
C ILE A 34 -9.01 -2.95 4.38
N GLU A 35 -10.19 -3.28 4.89
CA GLU A 35 -11.47 -2.81 4.36
C GLU A 35 -11.54 -1.29 4.33
N ALA A 36 -11.13 -0.62 5.41
CA ALA A 36 -11.11 0.84 5.50
C ALA A 36 -10.12 1.47 4.49
N GLU A 37 -8.93 0.88 4.35
CA GLU A 37 -7.94 1.30 3.36
C GLU A 37 -8.44 1.12 1.93
N VAL A 38 -8.98 -0.06 1.60
CA VAL A 38 -9.54 -0.35 0.26
C VAL A 38 -10.70 0.57 -0.06
N ASN A 39 -11.60 0.84 0.90
CA ASN A 39 -12.70 1.77 0.70
C ASN A 39 -12.20 3.21 0.45
N THR A 40 -11.14 3.61 1.14
CA THR A 40 -10.48 4.90 0.91
C THR A 40 -9.86 4.97 -0.48
N ASP A 41 -9.15 3.93 -0.91
CA ASP A 41 -8.49 3.88 -2.22
C ASP A 41 -9.51 3.85 -3.36
N LEU A 42 -10.60 3.10 -3.19
CA LEU A 42 -11.72 3.08 -4.13
C LEU A 42 -12.36 4.47 -4.26
N ALA A 43 -12.59 5.16 -3.14
CA ALA A 43 -13.10 6.52 -3.14
C ALA A 43 -12.15 7.51 -3.83
N GLN A 44 -10.84 7.38 -3.61
CA GLN A 44 -9.82 8.19 -4.30
C GLN A 44 -9.77 7.93 -5.81
N ALA A 45 -9.94 6.67 -6.23
CA ALA A 45 -10.07 6.30 -7.63
C ALA A 45 -11.42 6.72 -8.24
N GLY A 46 -12.36 7.22 -7.43
CA GLY A 46 -13.73 7.57 -7.83
C GLY A 46 -14.62 6.35 -8.11
N ILE A 47 -14.23 5.17 -7.64
CA ILE A 47 -14.95 3.91 -7.85
C ILE A 47 -15.94 3.72 -6.70
N ASN A 48 -17.23 3.75 -7.03
CA ASN A 48 -18.33 3.57 -6.08
C ASN A 48 -19.07 2.26 -6.37
N GLY A 49 -19.71 1.69 -5.33
CA GLY A 49 -20.59 0.52 -5.47
C GLY A 49 -19.91 -0.84 -5.28
N VAL A 50 -18.66 -0.88 -4.79
CA VAL A 50 -17.99 -2.10 -4.37
C VAL A 50 -18.21 -2.30 -2.87
N ASP A 51 -18.92 -3.37 -2.50
CA ASP A 51 -19.11 -3.73 -1.10
C ASP A 51 -17.91 -4.54 -0.57
N VAL A 52 -16.96 -3.83 0.02
CA VAL A 52 -15.72 -4.42 0.57
C VAL A 52 -15.96 -5.42 1.70
N THR A 53 -17.11 -5.36 2.38
CA THR A 53 -17.42 -6.24 3.52
C THR A 53 -17.74 -7.67 3.10
N THR A 54 -18.13 -7.86 1.84
CA THR A 54 -18.43 -9.17 1.25
C THR A 54 -17.21 -9.86 0.65
N LEU A 55 -16.05 -9.19 0.67
CA LEU A 55 -14.84 -9.65 -0.02
C LEU A 55 -13.93 -10.45 0.89
N THR A 56 -13.25 -11.42 0.30
CA THR A 56 -12.18 -12.16 0.98
C THR A 56 -10.93 -11.27 1.12
N LEU A 57 -10.09 -11.59 2.12
CA LEU A 57 -8.81 -10.89 2.35
C LEU A 57 -7.97 -10.78 1.08
N LYS A 58 -7.93 -11.86 0.28
CA LYS A 58 -7.18 -11.91 -0.97
C LYS A 58 -7.71 -10.88 -1.98
N GLN A 59 -9.02 -10.76 -2.12
CA GLN A 59 -9.64 -9.81 -3.05
C GLN A 59 -9.42 -8.37 -2.61
N LEU A 60 -9.51 -8.10 -1.30
CA LEU A 60 -9.20 -6.79 -0.76
C LEU A 60 -7.75 -6.38 -1.08
N GLN A 61 -6.80 -7.30 -0.95
CA GLN A 61 -5.40 -7.07 -1.30
C GLN A 61 -5.20 -6.83 -2.81
N GLU A 62 -5.87 -7.62 -3.66
CA GLU A 62 -5.81 -7.44 -5.12
C GLU A 62 -6.40 -6.09 -5.56
N ILE A 63 -7.55 -5.69 -4.99
CA ILE A 63 -8.16 -4.39 -5.25
C ILE A 63 -7.20 -3.27 -4.82
N LYS A 64 -6.61 -3.37 -3.62
CA LYS A 64 -5.64 -2.39 -3.12
C LYS A 64 -4.43 -2.23 -4.05
N LEU A 65 -3.91 -3.32 -4.60
CA LEU A 65 -2.81 -3.29 -5.56
C LEU A 65 -3.21 -2.55 -6.85
N VAL A 66 -4.42 -2.80 -7.35
CA VAL A 66 -4.95 -2.18 -8.56
C VAL A 66 -5.23 -0.69 -8.36
N THR A 67 -5.89 -0.31 -7.26
CA THR A 67 -6.19 1.10 -6.93
C THR A 67 -4.92 1.89 -6.61
N GLY A 68 -3.95 1.28 -5.91
CA GLY A 68 -2.66 1.90 -5.60
C GLY A 68 -1.71 2.06 -6.79
N SER A 69 -1.96 1.37 -7.91
CA SER A 69 -1.11 1.44 -9.12
C SER A 69 -1.33 2.70 -9.96
N GLY A 70 -2.39 3.48 -9.70
CA GLY A 70 -2.58 4.81 -10.29
C GLY A 70 -2.87 4.84 -11.80
N GLY A 71 -3.69 3.91 -12.30
CA GLY A 71 -4.10 3.82 -13.71
C GLY A 71 -5.34 4.64 -14.09
N ASP A 72 -5.76 4.54 -15.35
CA ASP A 72 -7.01 5.13 -15.83
C ASP A 72 -8.20 4.57 -15.05
N ARG A 73 -9.10 5.45 -14.58
CA ARG A 73 -10.26 5.07 -13.78
C ARG A 73 -11.08 3.93 -14.40
N GLN A 74 -11.28 3.96 -15.72
CA GLN A 74 -12.04 2.93 -16.43
C GLN A 74 -11.32 1.57 -16.42
N GLU A 75 -9.99 1.57 -16.53
CA GLU A 75 -9.19 0.36 -16.48
C GLU A 75 -9.18 -0.24 -15.07
N VAL A 76 -8.96 0.59 -14.05
CA VAL A 76 -9.02 0.21 -12.63
C VAL A 76 -10.40 -0.39 -12.31
N GLN A 77 -11.49 0.24 -12.77
CA GLN A 77 -12.85 -0.29 -12.63
C GLN A 77 -13.03 -1.65 -13.31
N ASN A 78 -12.53 -1.82 -14.54
CA ASN A 78 -12.62 -3.09 -15.26
C ASN A 78 -11.83 -4.21 -14.55
N GLN A 79 -10.65 -3.89 -14.03
CA GLN A 79 -9.81 -4.83 -13.29
C GLN A 79 -10.48 -5.25 -11.96
N ILE A 80 -11.05 -4.29 -11.22
CA ILE A 80 -11.80 -4.58 -10.00
C ILE A 80 -13.02 -5.46 -10.31
N ASN A 81 -13.79 -5.15 -11.35
CA ASN A 81 -14.90 -5.99 -11.78
C ASN A 81 -14.43 -7.42 -12.14
N ALA A 82 -13.25 -7.58 -12.73
CA ALA A 82 -12.68 -8.89 -13.02
C ALA A 82 -12.24 -9.65 -11.75
N ILE A 83 -11.82 -8.96 -10.69
CA ILE A 83 -11.51 -9.55 -9.37
C ILE A 83 -12.80 -10.00 -8.67
N LEU A 84 -13.84 -9.16 -8.72
CA LEU A 84 -15.17 -9.46 -8.17
C LEU A 84 -15.86 -10.60 -8.92
N GLY A 85 -15.73 -10.66 -10.25
CA GLY A 85 -16.28 -11.73 -11.09
C GLY A 85 -15.58 -13.08 -10.90
N ARG A 86 -14.33 -13.08 -10.42
CA ARG A 86 -13.57 -14.30 -10.06
C ARG A 86 -13.85 -14.80 -8.65
N ALA A 87 -14.63 -14.06 -7.84
CA ALA A 87 -15.00 -14.50 -6.50
C ALA A 87 -15.72 -15.86 -6.56
N PRO A 88 -15.33 -16.84 -5.74
CA PRO A 88 -16.06 -18.11 -5.64
C PRO A 88 -17.48 -17.82 -5.14
N GLY A 89 -18.45 -17.88 -6.04
CA GLY A 89 -19.85 -17.46 -5.84
C GLY A 89 -20.42 -16.66 -7.01
N SER A 90 -19.58 -15.88 -7.70
CA SER A 90 -19.96 -15.07 -8.87
C SER A 90 -20.02 -15.90 -10.17
N GLN A 91 -19.44 -17.10 -10.17
CA GLN A 91 -19.65 -18.13 -11.19
C GLN A 91 -20.62 -19.19 -10.66
N SER A 92 -21.85 -18.80 -10.33
CA SER A 92 -22.94 -19.77 -10.24
C SER A 92 -23.45 -20.01 -11.66
N SER A 93 -22.99 -21.10 -12.27
CA SER A 93 -23.77 -21.80 -13.30
C SER A 93 -24.99 -22.46 -12.66
#